data_AF-E4LLB5-F1
#
_entry.id   AF-E4LLB5-F1
#
_cell.length_a   1.000
_cell.length_b   1.000
_cell.length_c   1.000
_cell.angle_alpha   90.00
_cell.angle_beta   90.00
_cell.angle_gamma   90.00
#
_symmetry.space_group_name_H-M   'P 1'
#
loop_
_entity.id
_entity.type
_entity.pdbx_description
1 polymer ?
#
loop_
_entity_poly.entity_id
_entity_poly.type
_entity_poly.pdbx_seq_one_letter_code
_entity_poly.pdbx_strand_id
1 'polypeptide(L)'
;AQSEFEKFCETWSKYPGAIRVWKDNFRHVEQLYQYGSDVRRVMYTTNAIESVNASFRKVTKQGAFQSETAVFKVLYLRIKELYKKWKGHSIQNWAIVMNQLCIDERVGQMIRKYSAL
;
A
#
# COMPACT_ATOMS: atom_id res chain seq x y z
N ALA A 1 4.86 -20.22 -4.12
CA ALA A 1 3.68 -19.44 -3.75
C ALA A 1 2.46 -20.33 -3.60
N GLN A 2 2.08 -21.04 -4.67
CA GLN A 2 0.91 -21.93 -4.69
C GLN A 2 0.86 -22.98 -3.57
N SER A 3 1.94 -23.75 -3.36
CA SER A 3 2.00 -24.75 -2.29
C SER A 3 1.82 -24.14 -0.87
N GLU A 4 2.37 -22.95 -0.63
CA GLU A 4 2.19 -22.26 0.66
C GLU A 4 0.77 -21.71 0.81
N PHE A 5 0.14 -21.32 -0.30
CA PHE A 5 -1.26 -20.88 -0.31
C PHE A 5 -2.24 -22.03 -0.01
N GLU A 6 -1.95 -23.23 -0.49
CA GLU A 6 -2.73 -24.44 -0.18
C GLU A 6 -2.64 -24.79 1.31
N LYS A 7 -1.42 -24.80 1.88
CA LYS A 7 -1.23 -24.98 3.33
C LYS A 7 -1.96 -23.92 4.15
N PHE A 8 -1.95 -22.66 3.70
CA PHE A 8 -2.74 -21.60 4.34
C PHE A 8 -4.24 -21.92 4.33
N CYS A 9 -4.78 -22.36 3.18
CA CYS A 9 -6.19 -22.73 3.07
C CYS A 9 -6.58 -23.89 3.99
N GLU A 10 -5.70 -24.89 4.14
CA GLU A 10 -5.92 -26.02 5.03
C GLU A 10 -5.88 -25.60 6.50
N THR A 11 -4.81 -24.88 6.89
CA THR A 11 -4.58 -24.42 8.27
C THR A 11 -5.71 -23.53 8.77
N TRP A 12 -6.23 -22.66 7.92
CA TRP A 12 -7.28 -21.69 8.28
C TRP A 12 -8.68 -22.14 7.87
N SER A 13 -8.89 -23.43 7.59
CA SER A 13 -10.16 -24.02 7.11
C SER A 13 -11.39 -23.66 7.96
N LYS A 14 -11.20 -23.34 9.24
CA LYS A 14 -12.23 -22.82 10.16
C LYS A 14 -12.86 -21.49 9.70
N TYR A 15 -12.22 -20.74 8.79
CA TYR A 15 -12.66 -19.42 8.31
C TYR A 15 -12.96 -19.44 6.80
N PRO A 16 -14.01 -20.16 6.36
CA PRO A 16 -14.27 -20.38 4.94
C PRO A 16 -14.55 -19.09 4.16
N GLY A 17 -15.14 -18.08 4.79
CA GLY A 17 -15.37 -16.77 4.18
C GLY A 17 -14.07 -16.03 3.85
N ALA A 18 -13.09 -16.05 4.77
CA ALA A 18 -11.78 -15.45 4.54
C ALA A 18 -11.01 -16.21 3.45
N ILE A 19 -11.03 -17.55 3.51
CA ILE A 19 -10.39 -18.39 2.48
C ILE A 19 -10.98 -18.12 1.10
N ARG A 20 -12.30 -17.98 0.97
CA ARG A 20 -12.95 -17.69 -0.31
C ARG A 20 -12.42 -16.39 -0.91
N VAL A 21 -12.39 -15.31 -0.13
CA VAL A 21 -11.84 -14.02 -0.57
C VAL A 21 -10.40 -14.17 -1.04
N TRP A 22 -9.58 -14.92 -0.29
CA TRP A 22 -8.21 -15.20 -0.69
C TRP A 22 -8.13 -15.99 -2.01
N LYS A 23 -8.91 -17.06 -2.18
CA LYS A 23 -8.93 -17.87 -3.41
C LYS A 23 -9.34 -17.03 -4.63
N ASP A 24 -10.39 -16.22 -4.48
CA ASP A 24 -10.91 -15.38 -5.57
C ASP A 24 -9.89 -14.32 -6.02
N ASN A 25 -9.03 -13.87 -5.11
CA ASN A 25 -8.10 -12.76 -5.34
C ASN A 25 -6.62 -13.18 -5.41
N PHE A 26 -6.29 -14.46 -5.18
CA PHE A 26 -4.91 -14.91 -5.02
C PHE A 26 -4.04 -14.57 -6.23
N ARG A 27 -4.61 -14.64 -7.44
CA ARG A 27 -3.95 -14.24 -8.70
C ARG A 27 -3.35 -12.83 -8.66
N HIS A 28 -3.93 -11.91 -7.89
CA HIS A 28 -3.44 -10.54 -7.74
C HIS A 28 -2.27 -10.47 -6.75
N VAL A 29 -2.31 -11.29 -5.70
CA VAL A 29 -1.24 -11.40 -4.70
C VAL A 29 -0.04 -12.14 -5.28
N GLU A 30 -0.26 -13.16 -6.11
CA GLU A 30 0.81 -13.95 -6.72
C GLU A 30 1.75 -13.10 -7.58
N GLN A 31 1.23 -12.06 -8.23
CA GLN A 31 2.03 -11.10 -9.01
C GLN A 31 3.12 -10.42 -8.19
N LEU A 32 2.94 -10.28 -6.87
CA LEU A 32 3.96 -9.72 -5.98
C LEU A 32 5.24 -10.55 -5.98
N TYR A 33 5.15 -11.87 -6.16
CA TYR A 33 6.32 -12.75 -6.19
C TYR A 33 7.20 -12.56 -7.43
N GLN A 34 6.72 -11.83 -8.45
CA GLN A 34 7.52 -11.45 -9.62
C GLN A 34 8.52 -10.33 -9.32
N TYR A 35 8.38 -9.65 -8.17
CA TYR A 35 9.31 -8.61 -7.72
C TYR A 35 10.31 -9.15 -6.70
N GLY A 36 11.49 -8.54 -6.62
CA GLY A 36 12.51 -8.86 -5.61
C GLY A 36 12.05 -8.59 -4.17
N SER A 37 12.74 -9.17 -3.19
CA SER A 37 12.38 -9.07 -1.76
C SER A 37 12.27 -7.64 -1.25
N ASP A 38 13.18 -6.74 -1.66
CA ASP A 38 13.14 -5.33 -1.26
C ASP A 38 11.90 -4.61 -1.78
N VAL A 39 11.52 -4.84 -3.05
CA VAL A 39 10.32 -4.25 -3.66
C VAL A 39 9.07 -4.82 -2.99
N ARG A 40 9.00 -6.15 -2.80
CA ARG A 40 7.88 -6.80 -2.10
C ARG A 40 7.69 -6.22 -0.71
N ARG A 41 8.77 -6.00 0.03
CA ARG A 41 8.73 -5.38 1.35
C ARG A 41 8.05 -4.03 1.30
N VAL A 42 8.42 -3.15 0.38
CA VAL A 42 7.73 -1.86 0.22
C VAL A 42 6.22 -2.04 -0.06
N MET A 43 5.85 -3.01 -0.91
CA MET A 43 4.45 -3.27 -1.28
C MET A 43 3.59 -3.83 -0.15
N TYR A 44 4.05 -4.86 0.57
CA TYR A 44 3.25 -5.50 1.62
C TYR A 44 3.27 -4.75 2.96
N THR A 45 4.15 -3.75 3.12
CA THR A 45 4.16 -2.94 4.34
C THR A 45 2.96 -1.98 4.31
N THR A 46 1.80 -2.48 4.77
CA THR A 46 0.55 -1.71 4.80
C THR A 46 0.60 -0.51 5.73
N ASN A 47 1.59 -0.42 6.63
CA ASN A 47 1.79 0.68 7.58
C ASN A 47 1.71 2.06 6.93
N ALA A 48 2.20 2.24 5.70
CA ALA A 48 2.15 3.54 5.03
C ALA A 48 0.69 3.97 4.75
N ILE A 49 -0.10 3.07 4.13
CA ILE A 49 -1.51 3.33 3.79
C ILE A 49 -2.36 3.39 5.06
N GLU A 50 -2.15 2.47 6.00
CA GLU A 50 -2.87 2.42 7.27
C GLU A 50 -2.60 3.65 8.14
N SER A 51 -1.36 4.17 8.16
CA SER A 51 -1.00 5.39 8.88
C SER A 51 -1.76 6.60 8.33
N VAL A 52 -1.88 6.73 7.00
CA VAL A 52 -2.67 7.79 6.36
C VAL A 52 -4.14 7.65 6.73
N ASN A 53 -4.70 6.45 6.55
CA ASN A 53 -6.12 6.17 6.86
C ASN A 53 -6.45 6.44 8.33
N ALA A 54 -5.57 6.07 9.26
CA ALA A 54 -5.72 6.38 10.67
C ALA A 54 -5.68 7.89 10.93
N SER A 55 -4.78 8.61 10.25
CA SER A 55 -4.68 10.07 10.33
C SER A 55 -5.93 10.79 9.81
N PHE A 56 -6.52 10.28 8.72
CA PHE A 56 -7.78 10.79 8.18
C PHE A 56 -8.95 10.51 9.11
N ARG A 57 -9.11 9.26 9.58
CA ARG A 57 -10.14 8.90 10.56
C ARG A 57 -10.08 9.79 11.81
N LYS A 58 -8.88 10.18 12.26
CA LYS A 58 -8.71 11.07 13.41
C LYS A 58 -9.37 12.45 13.20
N VAL A 59 -9.25 13.03 12.01
CA VAL A 59 -9.84 14.35 11.71
C VAL A 59 -11.28 14.29 11.24
N THR A 60 -11.70 13.16 10.68
CA THR A 60 -13.10 12.94 10.27
C THR A 60 -13.94 12.30 11.38
N LYS A 61 -13.41 12.16 12.60
CA LYS A 61 -14.17 11.64 13.76
C LYS A 61 -15.21 12.65 14.27
N GLN A 62 -15.10 13.92 13.89
CA GLN A 62 -16.17 14.91 14.13
C GLN A 62 -17.46 14.43 13.44
N GLY A 63 -18.63 14.69 14.05
CA GLY A 63 -19.93 14.18 13.60
C GLY A 63 -20.28 14.59 12.16
N ALA A 64 -21.20 15.53 11.97
CA ALA A 64 -21.57 15.98 10.63
C ALA A 64 -20.70 17.16 10.19
N PHE A 65 -20.27 17.14 8.94
CA PHE A 65 -19.67 18.30 8.27
C PHE A 65 -20.76 19.13 7.59
N GLN A 66 -20.60 20.45 7.58
CA GLN A 66 -21.57 21.38 6.98
C GLN A 66 -21.62 21.30 5.44
N SER A 67 -20.59 20.76 4.81
CA SER A 67 -20.52 20.49 3.37
C SER A 67 -19.38 19.54 3.02
N GLU A 68 -19.41 18.97 1.82
CA GLU A 68 -18.31 18.17 1.27
C GLU A 68 -17.00 18.98 1.17
N THR A 69 -17.11 20.27 0.85
CA THR A 69 -15.95 21.18 0.80
C THR A 69 -15.25 21.30 2.16
N ALA A 70 -16.00 21.27 3.27
CA ALA A 70 -15.41 21.29 4.61
C ALA A 70 -14.57 20.03 4.88
N VAL A 71 -15.06 18.86 4.44
CA VAL A 71 -14.33 17.59 4.54
C VAL A 71 -13.03 17.67 3.74
N PHE A 72 -13.09 18.11 2.46
CA PHE A 72 -11.91 18.23 1.62
C PHE A 72 -10.86 19.18 2.20
N LYS A 73 -11.28 20.32 2.77
CA LYS A 73 -10.35 21.25 3.43
C LYS A 73 -9.63 20.60 4.60
N VAL A 74 -10.34 19.86 5.45
CA VAL A 74 -9.74 19.19 6.61
C VAL A 74 -8.79 18.07 6.18
N LEU A 75 -9.16 17.27 5.18
CA LEU A 75 -8.28 16.24 4.61
C LEU A 75 -7.03 16.86 3.97
N TYR A 76 -7.18 17.95 3.22
CA TYR A 76 -6.05 18.69 2.62
C TYR A 76 -5.08 19.21 3.69
N LEU A 77 -5.59 19.83 4.76
CA LEU A 77 -4.76 20.28 5.88
C LEU A 77 -4.03 19.09 6.54
N ARG A 78 -4.72 17.97 6.74
CA ARG A 78 -4.12 16.74 7.28
C ARG A 78 -3.02 16.18 6.39
N ILE A 79 -3.22 16.20 5.06
CA ILE A 79 -2.20 15.81 4.08
C ILE A 79 -0.96 16.70 4.20
N LYS A 80 -1.12 18.02 4.32
CA LYS A 80 0.02 18.95 4.52
C LYS A 80 0.80 18.65 5.79
N GLU A 81 0.12 18.31 6.88
CA GLU A 81 0.77 17.89 8.13
C GLU A 81 1.55 16.57 7.95
N LEU A 82 0.98 15.60 7.24
CA LEU A 82 1.66 14.33 6.94
C LEU A 82 2.92 14.55 6.10
N TYR A 83 2.85 15.35 5.04
CA TYR A 83 4.04 15.69 4.24
C TYR A 83 5.14 16.36 5.07
N LYS A 84 4.77 17.28 5.98
CA LYS A 84 5.73 17.88 6.92
C LYS A 84 6.36 16.83 7.84
N LYS A 85 5.55 15.91 8.37
CA LYS A 85 6.02 14.82 9.25
C LYS A 85 6.97 13.87 8.53
N TRP A 86 6.67 13.51 7.28
CA TRP A 86 7.50 12.58 6.50
C TRP A 86 8.73 13.24 5.88
N LYS A 87 8.85 14.57 5.93
CA LYS A 87 10.01 15.28 5.41
C LYS A 87 11.28 14.76 6.11
N GLY A 88 12.22 14.25 5.33
CA GLY A 88 13.48 13.71 5.83
C GLY A 88 13.42 12.23 6.24
N HIS A 89 12.26 11.57 6.19
CA HIS A 89 12.19 10.12 6.35
C HIS A 89 12.63 9.42 5.05
N SER A 90 13.55 8.47 5.17
CA SER A 90 13.99 7.63 4.05
C SER A 90 13.39 6.23 4.13
N ILE A 91 13.05 5.66 2.98
CA ILE A 91 12.69 4.24 2.86
C ILE A 91 14.00 3.43 2.82
N GLN A 92 14.09 2.38 3.63
CA GLN A 92 15.27 1.51 3.63
C GLN A 92 15.44 0.83 2.25
N ASN A 93 16.68 0.75 1.77
CA ASN A 93 17.03 0.14 0.48
C ASN A 93 16.33 0.79 -0.74
N TRP A 94 15.90 2.06 -0.62
CA TRP A 94 15.15 2.72 -1.69
C TRP A 94 15.88 2.76 -3.03
N ALA A 95 17.20 2.96 -3.03
CA ALA A 95 18.00 2.93 -4.26
C ALA A 95 17.94 1.57 -4.97
N ILE A 96 17.97 0.47 -4.21
CA ILE A 96 17.86 -0.90 -4.75
C ILE A 96 16.45 -1.12 -5.32
N VAL A 97 15.43 -0.69 -4.59
CA VAL A 97 14.02 -0.75 -5.03
C VAL A 97 13.83 0.01 -6.33
N MET A 98 14.33 1.25 -6.41
CA MET A 98 14.23 2.07 -7.61
C MET A 98 14.95 1.45 -8.80
N ASN A 99 16.14 0.89 -8.61
CA ASN A 99 16.86 0.21 -9.69
C ASN A 99 16.07 -0.98 -10.24
N GLN A 100 15.51 -1.83 -9.37
CA GLN A 100 14.68 -2.97 -9.78
C GLN A 100 13.44 -2.50 -10.55
N LEU A 101 12.76 -1.46 -10.07
CA LEU A 101 11.55 -0.94 -10.71
C LEU A 101 11.85 -0.24 -12.05
N CYS A 102 12.99 0.43 -12.17
CA CYS A 102 13.38 1.14 -13.41
C CYS A 102 13.74 0.21 -14.57
N ILE A 103 14.23 -1.00 -14.28
CA ILE A 103 14.59 -2.00 -15.31
C ILE A 103 13.42 -2.93 -15.66
N ASP A 104 12.38 -2.97 -14.83
CA ASP A 104 11.19 -3.78 -15.07
C ASP A 104 10.45 -3.28 -16.33
N GLU A 105 10.31 -4.14 -17.34
CA GLU A 105 9.70 -3.77 -18.62
C GLU A 105 8.23 -3.35 -18.50
N ARG A 106 7.53 -3.81 -17.46
CA ARG A 106 6.09 -3.58 -17.28
C ARG A 106 5.80 -2.22 -16.66
N VAL A 107 6.68 -1.74 -15.78
CA VAL A 107 6.47 -0.52 -14.98
C VAL A 107 7.57 0.51 -15.10
N GLY A 108 8.74 0.17 -15.66
CA GLY A 108 9.93 1.02 -15.67
C GLY A 108 9.73 2.35 -16.40
N GLN A 109 8.98 2.37 -17.51
CA GLN A 109 8.64 3.62 -18.20
C GLN A 109 7.82 4.57 -17.31
N MET A 110 6.82 4.02 -16.61
CA MET A 110 6.01 4.78 -15.67
C MET A 110 6.86 5.31 -14.51
N ILE A 111 7.70 4.46 -13.92
CA ILE A 111 8.56 4.83 -12.79
C ILE A 111 9.50 5.98 -13.17
N ARG A 112 10.16 5.90 -14.33
CA ARG A 112 11.05 6.96 -14.83
C ARG A 112 10.31 8.28 -15.07
N LYS A 113 9.06 8.23 -15.57
CA LYS A 113 8.23 9.41 -15.80
C LYS A 113 7.93 10.15 -14.50
N TYR A 114 7.56 9.43 -13.44
CA TYR A 114 7.13 10.02 -12.17
C TYR A 114 8.28 10.26 -11.18
N SER A 115 9.45 9.65 -11.38
CA SER A 115 10.63 9.90 -10.53
C SER A 115 11.32 11.24 -10.80
N ALA A 116 10.99 11.90 -11.92
CA ALA A 116 11.57 13.16 -12.35
C ALA A 116 10.75 14.40 -11.94
N LEU A 117 9.60 14.20 -11.28
CA LEU A 117 8.72 15.23 -10.72
C LEU A 117 9.04 15.49 -9.25
#